data_AF-A0A1I2I1Y3-F1
#
_entry.id   AF-A0A1I2I1Y3-F1
#
_cell.length_a   1.000
_cell.length_b   1.000
_cell.length_c   1.000
_cell.angle_alpha   90.00
_cell.angle_beta   90.00
_cell.angle_gamma   90.00
#
_symmetry.space_group_name_H-M   'P 1'
#
loop_
_entity.id
_entity.type
_entity.pdbx_description
1 polymer ?
#
loop_
_entity_poly.entity_id
_entity_poly.type
_entity_poly.pdbx_seq_one_letter_code
_entity_poly.pdbx_strand_id
1 'polypeptide(L)'
;MENACTVISINATGGNLLIDGDPNWDDQQLKIDRVVINSAYTQADGHSVACSVDWPNSTGDELMMGIWFVGPNNRGENTNNYMMSIGQNSNGLMDVIEVYPLKPLNFKYTVVAQTKWELVLRFEKL
;
A
#
# COMPACT_ATOMS: atom_id res chain seq x y z
N MET A 1 1.90 3.62 -23.28
CA MET A 1 1.13 2.81 -22.32
C MET A 1 1.52 3.32 -20.96
N GLU A 2 0.58 3.93 -20.26
CA GLU A 2 0.77 4.26 -18.84
C GLU A 2 0.83 2.93 -18.08
N ASN A 3 1.91 2.71 -17.34
CA ASN A 3 1.99 1.57 -16.44
C ASN A 3 1.46 2.04 -15.09
N ALA A 4 0.70 1.18 -14.39
CA ALA A 4 0.29 1.47 -13.03
C ALA A 4 1.21 0.74 -12.06
N CYS A 5 1.85 1.46 -11.14
CA CYS A 5 2.41 0.84 -9.94
C CYS A 5 1.23 0.39 -9.08
N THR A 6 1.09 -0.92 -8.85
CA THR A 6 -0.11 -1.47 -8.20
C THR A 6 0.26 -2.32 -6.98
N VAL A 7 -0.41 -2.06 -5.86
CA VAL A 7 -0.42 -2.91 -4.67
C VAL A 7 -1.81 -3.52 -4.52
N ILE A 8 -1.92 -4.84 -4.60
CA ILE A 8 -3.13 -5.56 -4.19
C ILE A 8 -3.04 -5.80 -2.69
N SER A 9 -3.84 -5.06 -1.92
CA SER A 9 -3.95 -5.23 -0.46
C SER A 9 -5.02 -6.27 -0.15
N ILE A 10 -4.68 -7.34 0.56
CA ILE A 10 -5.60 -8.34 1.11
C ILE A 10 -5.71 -8.11 2.62
N ASN A 11 -6.90 -7.75 3.10
CA ASN A 11 -7.14 -7.56 4.53
C ASN A 11 -7.65 -8.86 5.16
N ALA A 12 -6.86 -9.44 6.06
CA ALA A 12 -7.21 -10.57 6.91
C ALA A 12 -6.85 -10.28 8.38
N THR A 13 -7.00 -9.01 8.81
CA THR A 13 -6.63 -8.56 10.15
C THR A 13 -7.70 -8.81 11.21
N GLY A 14 -8.90 -9.25 10.82
CA GLY A 14 -10.06 -9.39 11.71
C GLY A 14 -10.75 -8.05 12.03
N GLY A 15 -10.42 -6.98 11.31
CA GLY A 15 -11.03 -5.66 11.42
C GLY A 15 -10.75 -4.81 10.18
N ASN A 16 -11.28 -3.58 10.16
CA ASN A 16 -11.08 -2.69 9.02
C ASN A 16 -9.64 -2.16 8.98
N LEU A 17 -9.03 -2.20 7.80
CA LEU A 17 -7.77 -1.52 7.50
C LEU A 17 -8.12 -0.16 6.89
N LEU A 18 -7.44 0.91 7.30
CA LEU A 18 -7.52 2.18 6.57
C LEU A 18 -6.31 2.32 5.64
N ILE A 19 -6.57 2.85 4.46
CA ILE A 19 -5.55 3.15 3.45
C ILE A 19 -5.59 4.66 3.27
N ASP A 20 -4.51 5.35 3.61
CA ASP A 20 -4.52 6.81 3.47
C ASP A 20 -4.32 7.21 2.01
N GLY A 21 -5.11 8.20 1.57
CA GLY A 21 -5.15 8.73 0.21
C GLY A 21 -4.09 9.77 -0.08
N ASP A 22 -3.39 10.25 0.95
CA ASP A 22 -2.30 11.22 0.85
C ASP A 22 -0.94 10.63 1.26
N PRO A 23 -0.46 9.57 0.60
CA PRO A 23 0.75 8.90 1.07
C PRO A 23 2.05 9.46 0.49
N ASN A 24 2.01 10.51 -0.34
CA ASN A 24 3.19 10.87 -1.10
C ASN A 24 3.52 12.37 -1.12
N TRP A 25 4.68 12.67 -0.54
CA TRP A 25 5.38 13.95 -0.56
C TRP A 25 5.84 14.40 -1.96
N ASP A 26 5.17 14.00 -3.05
CA ASP A 26 5.58 14.20 -4.46
C ASP A 26 4.43 14.45 -5.48
N ASP A 27 3.22 14.80 -5.03
CA ASP A 27 2.02 15.09 -5.84
C ASP A 27 1.35 13.88 -6.55
N GLN A 28 1.69 12.63 -6.19
CA GLN A 28 1.00 11.46 -6.72
C GLN A 28 -0.47 11.36 -6.26
N GLN A 29 -1.34 10.89 -7.16
CA GLN A 29 -2.76 10.61 -6.86
C GLN A 29 -2.99 9.12 -6.63
N LEU A 30 -3.23 8.73 -5.37
CA LEU A 30 -3.58 7.35 -5.05
C LEU A 30 -4.98 7.01 -5.58
N LYS A 31 -5.10 5.84 -6.20
CA LYS A 31 -6.36 5.28 -6.66
C LYS A 31 -6.65 3.98 -5.92
N ILE A 32 -7.91 3.80 -5.53
CA ILE A 32 -8.44 2.51 -5.07
C ILE A 32 -9.37 1.99 -6.15
N ASP A 33 -9.09 0.80 -6.67
CA ASP A 33 -9.85 0.17 -7.75
C ASP A 33 -10.08 1.12 -8.95
N ARG A 34 -9.02 1.84 -9.33
CA ARG A 34 -8.95 2.84 -10.42
C ARG A 34 -9.68 4.17 -10.15
N VAL A 35 -10.24 4.36 -8.97
CA VAL A 35 -10.88 5.62 -8.56
C VAL A 35 -9.92 6.42 -7.69
N VAL A 36 -9.60 7.65 -8.08
CA VAL A 36 -8.80 8.57 -7.27
C VAL A 36 -9.51 8.79 -5.94
N ILE A 37 -8.78 8.64 -4.83
CA ILE A 37 -9.28 8.92 -3.50
C ILE A 37 -8.68 10.23 -2.98
N ASN A 38 -9.50 11.04 -2.28
CA ASN A 38 -9.09 12.33 -1.71
C ASN A 38 -9.12 12.31 -0.16
N SER A 39 -9.27 11.12 0.42
CA SER A 39 -9.35 10.87 1.86
C SER A 39 -9.08 9.40 2.12
N ALA A 40 -8.80 9.04 3.38
CA ALA A 40 -8.62 7.65 3.78
C ALA A 40 -9.75 6.73 3.31
N TYR A 41 -9.38 5.59 2.72
CA TYR A 41 -10.28 4.53 2.30
C TYR A 41 -10.37 3.45 3.37
N THR A 42 -11.59 3.00 3.67
CA THR A 42 -11.81 1.91 4.64
C THR A 42 -11.95 0.58 3.90
N GLN A 43 -10.96 -0.30 4.06
CA GLN A 43 -10.99 -1.67 3.56
C GLN A 43 -11.54 -2.62 4.64
N ALA A 44 -12.69 -3.24 4.36
CA ALA A 44 -13.29 -4.23 5.25
C ALA A 44 -12.41 -5.50 5.40
N ASP A 45 -12.56 -6.21 6.52
CA ASP A 45 -11.92 -7.51 6.72
C ASP A 45 -12.44 -8.54 5.70
N GLY A 46 -11.55 -9.40 5.21
CA GLY A 46 -11.84 -10.40 4.17
C GLY A 46 -11.91 -9.85 2.74
N HIS A 47 -11.74 -8.54 2.55
CA HIS A 47 -11.75 -7.91 1.22
C HIS A 47 -10.34 -7.65 0.70
N SER A 48 -10.19 -7.62 -0.62
CA SER A 48 -9.00 -7.13 -1.31
C SER A 48 -9.32 -5.91 -2.16
N VAL A 49 -8.37 -4.98 -2.28
CA VAL A 49 -8.46 -3.80 -3.15
C VAL A 49 -7.15 -3.57 -3.88
N ALA A 50 -7.23 -2.96 -5.06
CA ALA A 50 -6.06 -2.52 -5.82
C ALA A 50 -5.76 -1.05 -5.51
N CYS A 51 -4.64 -0.80 -4.85
CA CYS A 51 -4.08 0.54 -4.64
C CYS A 51 -3.10 0.84 -5.77
N SER A 52 -3.28 1.93 -6.51
CA SER A 52 -2.43 2.23 -7.65
C SER A 52 -2.13 3.70 -7.83
N VAL A 53 -0.95 3.99 -8.38
CA VAL A 53 -0.59 5.31 -8.93
C VAL A 53 -0.24 5.15 -10.40
N ASP A 54 -0.60 6.14 -11.21
CA ASP A 54 -0.17 6.17 -12.61
C ASP A 54 1.34 6.47 -12.62
N TRP A 55 2.12 5.56 -13.19
CA TRP A 55 3.55 5.74 -13.31
C TRP A 55 3.88 6.25 -14.72
N PRO A 56 4.45 7.47 -14.85
CA PRO A 56 4.63 8.11 -16.15
C PRO A 56 5.71 7.43 -17.00
N ASN A 57 6.61 6.67 -16.35
CA ASN A 57 7.76 6.07 -17.02
C ASN A 57 7.46 4.61 -17.42
N SER A 58 7.98 4.19 -18.57
CA SER A 58 7.94 2.77 -18.98
C SER A 58 8.91 1.89 -18.18
N THR A 59 9.80 2.51 -17.42
CA THR A 59 10.81 1.88 -16.56
C THR A 59 10.40 2.09 -15.11
N GLY A 60 10.45 1.04 -14.30
CA GLY A 60 10.22 1.16 -12.86
C GLY A 60 11.41 1.78 -12.13
N ASP A 61 11.18 2.16 -10.89
CA ASP A 61 12.15 2.80 -9.99
C ASP A 61 12.01 2.16 -8.59
N GLU A 62 12.93 2.40 -7.68
CA GLU A 62 12.88 1.94 -6.30
C GLU A 62 11.78 2.67 -5.50
N LEU A 63 11.47 3.93 -5.82
CA LEU A 63 10.51 4.74 -5.06
C LEU A 63 9.34 5.18 -5.95
N MET A 64 8.46 4.23 -6.28
CA MET A 64 7.37 4.48 -7.23
C MET A 64 6.07 4.93 -6.56
N MET A 65 5.77 4.44 -5.36
CA MET A 65 4.54 4.74 -4.63
C MET A 65 4.82 4.82 -3.13
N GLY A 66 4.44 5.92 -2.50
CA GLY A 66 4.19 5.93 -1.05
C GLY A 66 2.80 5.34 -0.76
N ILE A 67 2.65 4.57 0.33
CA ILE A 67 1.34 4.13 0.82
C ILE A 67 1.32 3.95 2.33
N TRP A 68 0.21 4.33 2.98
CA TRP A 68 -0.04 4.11 4.40
C TRP A 68 -1.13 3.08 4.62
N PHE A 69 -0.84 2.10 5.47
CA PHE A 69 -1.82 1.14 5.97
C PHE A 69 -1.96 1.30 7.47
N VAL A 70 -3.15 1.70 7.94
CA VAL A 70 -3.48 1.87 9.35
C VAL A 70 -4.32 0.69 9.82
N GLY A 71 -3.85 0.04 10.87
CA GLY A 71 -4.46 -1.16 11.42
C GLY A 71 -5.82 -0.92 12.08
N PRO A 72 -6.55 -2.01 12.37
CA PRO A 72 -7.91 -1.95 12.89
C PRO A 72 -8.01 -1.21 14.23
N ASN A 73 -9.10 -0.48 14.38
CA ASN A 73 -9.46 0.32 15.55
C ASN A 73 -8.52 1.51 15.85
N ASN A 74 -7.63 1.88 14.93
CA ASN A 74 -6.87 3.12 15.05
C ASN A 74 -7.41 4.20 14.11
N ARG A 75 -7.71 5.37 14.68
CA ARG A 75 -8.14 6.58 13.93
C ARG A 75 -7.08 7.69 13.96
N GLY A 76 -5.91 7.42 14.55
CA GLY A 76 -4.84 8.41 14.72
C GLY A 76 -3.56 8.02 13.99
N GLU A 77 -2.84 9.03 13.52
CA GLU A 77 -1.61 8.93 12.71
C GLU A 77 -0.41 8.35 13.47
N ASN A 78 -0.45 8.28 14.81
CA ASN A 78 0.77 8.12 15.61
C ASN A 78 1.10 6.68 16.06
N THR A 79 0.24 5.70 15.78
CA THR A 79 0.49 4.29 16.17
C THR A 79 -0.21 3.32 15.20
N ASN A 80 0.03 2.02 15.36
CA ASN A 80 -0.60 0.94 14.62
C ASN A 80 -0.71 1.15 13.11
N ASN A 81 0.37 1.61 12.47
CA ASN A 81 0.39 1.81 11.03
C ASN A 81 1.74 1.46 10.41
N TYR A 82 1.69 1.19 9.11
CA TYR A 82 2.85 1.05 8.26
C TYR A 82 2.85 2.15 7.22
N MET A 83 3.88 2.98 7.24
CA MET A 83 4.22 3.86 6.13
C MET A 83 5.19 3.10 5.23
N MET A 84 4.90 2.97 3.94
CA MET A 84 5.67 2.15 3.02
C MET A 84 6.05 2.92 1.76
N SER A 85 7.28 2.69 1.29
CA SER A 85 7.71 3.03 -0.06
C SER A 85 7.72 1.76 -0.90
N ILE A 86 7.04 1.78 -2.04
CA ILE A 86 6.82 0.65 -2.94
C ILE A 86 7.50 0.95 -4.28
N GLY A 87 8.22 -0.02 -4.83
CA GLY A 87 8.92 0.12 -6.11
C GLY A 87 9.60 -1.19 -6.52
N GLN A 88 10.46 -1.15 -7.53
CA GLN A 88 11.18 -2.31 -8.03
C GLN A 88 12.48 -2.56 -7.24
N ASN A 89 12.69 -3.80 -6.80
CA ASN A 89 13.94 -4.25 -6.22
C ASN A 89 15.02 -4.52 -7.29
N SER A 90 16.21 -4.97 -6.88
CA SER A 90 17.34 -5.25 -7.78
C SER A 90 17.08 -6.34 -8.85
N ASN A 91 16.03 -7.15 -8.70
CA ASN A 91 15.58 -8.12 -9.70
C ASN A 91 14.54 -7.54 -10.68
N GLY A 92 14.18 -6.27 -10.53
CA GLY A 92 13.16 -5.58 -11.33
C GLY A 92 11.72 -6.01 -11.01
N LEU A 93 11.48 -6.59 -9.83
CA LEU A 93 10.15 -6.96 -9.35
C LEU A 93 9.70 -5.97 -8.27
N MET A 94 8.41 -5.66 -8.24
CA MET A 94 7.81 -4.81 -7.20
C MET A 94 8.04 -5.43 -5.82
N ASP A 95 8.32 -4.58 -4.84
CA ASP A 95 8.57 -4.95 -3.45
C ASP A 95 8.28 -3.76 -2.52
N VAL A 96 8.29 -4.02 -1.21
CA VAL A 96 8.34 -2.97 -0.19
C VAL A 96 9.81 -2.56 0.00
N ILE A 97 10.17 -1.39 -0.48
CA ILE A 97 11.56 -0.89 -0.47
C ILE A 97 11.90 -0.27 0.88
N GLU A 98 10.99 0.53 1.43
CA GLU A 98 11.13 1.12 2.76
C GLU A 98 9.87 0.89 3.58
N VAL A 99 10.05 0.70 4.88
CA VAL A 99 8.96 0.52 5.83
C VAL A 99 9.24 1.26 7.13
N TYR A 100 8.31 2.11 7.53
CA TYR A 100 8.32 2.82 8.81
C TYR A 100 7.11 2.38 9.64
N PRO A 101 7.28 1.39 10.54
CA PRO A 101 6.22 0.93 11.41
C PRO A 101 6.03 1.87 12.60
N LEU A 102 4.85 2.47 12.75
CA LEU A 102 4.48 3.24 13.94
C LEU A 102 3.82 2.30 14.96
N LYS A 103 4.55 2.07 16.06
CA LYS A 103 4.21 1.08 17.09
C LYS A 103 3.29 1.65 18.18
N PRO A 104 2.60 0.79 18.95
CA PRO A 104 2.54 -0.67 18.81
C PRO A 104 1.76 -1.10 17.57
N LEU A 105 2.19 -2.21 16.97
CA LEU A 105 1.47 -2.86 15.87
C LEU A 105 0.63 -4.01 16.44
N ASN A 106 -0.58 -4.20 15.92
CA ASN A 106 -1.43 -5.36 16.19
C ASN A 106 -1.68 -6.24 14.94
N PHE A 107 -1.02 -5.89 13.83
CA PHE A 107 -1.09 -6.58 12.55
C PHE A 107 0.28 -6.54 11.87
N LYS A 108 0.48 -7.42 10.90
CA LYS A 108 1.67 -7.51 10.04
C LYS A 108 1.27 -7.67 8.60
N TYR A 109 2.21 -7.46 7.69
CA TYR A 109 2.04 -7.77 6.28
C TYR A 109 3.00 -8.88 5.83
N THR A 110 2.64 -9.54 4.74
CA THR A 110 3.50 -10.49 4.01
C THR A 110 3.37 -10.22 2.52
N VAL A 111 4.48 -10.35 1.79
CA VAL A 111 4.46 -10.35 0.32
C VAL A 111 4.01 -11.74 -0.15
N VAL A 112 2.93 -11.79 -0.92
CA VAL A 112 2.33 -13.04 -1.40
C VAL A 112 2.70 -13.33 -2.85
N ALA A 113 2.77 -12.29 -3.67
CA ALA A 113 3.16 -12.36 -5.08
C ALA A 113 3.71 -11.02 -5.54
N GLN A 114 4.53 -11.04 -6.59
CA GLN A 114 5.10 -9.83 -7.18
C GLN A 114 5.38 -10.03 -8.67
N THR A 115 5.19 -8.96 -9.44
CA THR A 115 5.54 -8.83 -10.86
C THR A 115 6.33 -7.54 -11.05
N LYS A 116 6.59 -7.13 -12.30
CA LYS A 116 7.22 -5.84 -12.57
C LYS A 116 6.37 -4.61 -12.20
N TRP A 117 5.05 -4.76 -12.11
CA TRP A 117 4.12 -3.63 -11.93
C TRP A 117 3.07 -3.88 -10.85
N GLU A 118 3.08 -5.07 -10.23
CA GLU A 118 2.11 -5.46 -9.22
C GLU A 118 2.81 -6.11 -8.02
N LEU A 119 2.41 -5.73 -6.82
CA LEU A 119 2.79 -6.33 -5.55
C LEU A 119 1.53 -6.78 -4.81
N VAL A 120 1.49 -8.00 -4.31
CA VAL A 120 0.38 -8.49 -3.50
C VAL A 120 0.81 -8.55 -2.05
N LEU A 121 0.18 -7.73 -1.20
CA LEU A 121 0.40 -7.71 0.24
C LEU A 121 -0.80 -8.32 0.96
N ARG A 122 -0.53 -9.26 1.87
CA ARG A 122 -1.55 -9.77 2.80
C ARG A 122 -1.29 -9.23 4.19
N PHE A 123 -2.26 -8.51 4.72
CA PHE A 123 -2.29 -8.03 6.09
C PHE A 123 -3.03 -9.01 6.97
N GLU A 124 -2.43 -9.37 8.10
CA GLU A 124 -3.02 -10.31 9.05
C GLU A 124 -2.73 -9.88 10.49
N LYS A 125 -3.58 -10.33 11.41
CA LYS A 125 -3.39 -10.06 12.83
C LYS A 125 -2.07 -10.66 13.33
N LEU A 126 -1.40 -9.95 14.24
CA LEU A 126 -0.22 -10.47 14.98
C LEU A 126 -0.60 -11.58 15.96
#